data_AF-A0A7L5YPR4-F1
#
_entry.id   AF-A0A7L5YPR4-F1
#
_cell.length_a   1.000
_cell.length_b   1.000
_cell.length_c   1.000
_cell.angle_alpha   90.00
_cell.angle_beta   90.00
_cell.angle_gamma   90.00
#
_symmetry.space_group_name_H-M   'P 1'
#
loop_
_entity.id
_entity.type
_entity.pdbx_description
1 polymer ?
#
loop_
_entity_poly.entity_id
_entity_poly.type
_entity_poly.pdbx_seq_one_letter_code
_entity_poly.pdbx_strand_id
1 'polypeptide(L)'
;MIAPYWTESHGSPNYVRYRRGGAAPNRWFVMEWNRQRSDCCSADPIADEFTFQAVLLENGDILFQYQDMRIYGTYSCQMSGIEDSTGINGLSITNFCFPVADHQAIRITRPRQPCVRIFPRHYGAFIRPGEVSQTEIPIRNIGELGTDTYDLVLNTSWTAGLFQADGVTP
;
A
#
# COMPACT_ATOMS: atom_id res chain seq x y z
N MET A 1 3.15 -2.58 -2.83
CA MET A 1 3.10 -1.77 -4.07
C MET A 1 3.27 -0.28 -3.75
N ILE A 2 3.87 0.51 -4.64
CA ILE A 2 3.85 1.99 -4.57
C ILE A 2 3.29 2.50 -5.89
N ALA A 3 2.13 3.14 -5.85
CA ALA A 3 1.39 3.59 -7.03
C ALA A 3 1.13 5.10 -6.90
N PRO A 4 2.08 5.96 -7.34
CA PRO A 4 1.85 7.41 -7.33
C PRO A 4 0.64 7.79 -8.17
N TYR A 5 0.35 7.03 -9.22
CA TYR A 5 -0.84 7.22 -10.03
C TYR A 5 -1.20 5.91 -10.73
N TRP A 6 -2.48 5.60 -10.74
CA TRP A 6 -3.07 4.47 -11.43
C TRP A 6 -4.28 4.96 -12.20
N THR A 7 -4.30 4.67 -13.49
CA THR A 7 -5.41 4.87 -14.42
C THR A 7 -5.20 3.90 -15.59
N GLU A 8 -6.18 3.79 -16.47
CA GLU A 8 -6.01 3.04 -17.70
C GLU A 8 -4.98 3.74 -18.61
N SER A 9 -3.90 3.04 -18.90
CA SER A 9 -2.79 3.56 -19.71
C SER A 9 -2.90 3.02 -21.13
N HIS A 10 -3.21 3.90 -22.08
CA HIS A 10 -3.41 3.53 -23.48
C HIS A 10 -2.27 4.02 -24.39
N GLY A 11 -1.48 4.99 -23.91
CA GLY A 11 -0.25 5.43 -24.55
C GLY A 11 0.97 5.16 -23.69
N SER A 12 2.14 5.04 -24.32
CA SER A 12 3.41 5.13 -23.59
C SER A 12 3.62 6.57 -23.12
N PRO A 13 4.19 6.78 -21.93
CA PRO A 13 4.64 8.11 -21.52
C PRO A 13 5.77 8.57 -22.47
N ASN A 14 5.98 9.89 -22.55
CA ASN A 14 7.11 10.44 -23.30
C ASN A 14 8.45 9.85 -22.83
N TYR A 15 8.60 9.72 -21.51
CA TYR A 15 9.66 8.94 -20.90
C TYR A 15 9.28 8.52 -19.48
N VAL A 16 9.95 7.47 -19.03
CA VAL A 16 10.06 7.13 -17.61
C VAL A 16 11.54 7.18 -17.24
N ARG A 17 11.89 7.98 -16.24
CA ARG A 17 13.27 8.14 -15.80
C ARG A 17 13.37 7.99 -14.30
N TYR A 18 14.54 7.57 -13.86
CA TYR A 18 14.86 7.55 -12.45
C TYR A 18 16.14 8.32 -12.18
N ARG A 19 16.25 8.84 -10.97
CA ARG A 19 17.48 9.43 -10.45
C ARG A 19 17.63 9.00 -9.01
N ARG A 20 18.87 8.85 -8.57
CA ARG A 20 19.21 8.67 -7.17
C ARG A 20 20.25 9.69 -6.77
N GLY A 21 20.27 10.05 -5.50
CA GLY A 21 21.22 11.03 -4.98
C GLY A 21 21.21 11.12 -3.48
N GLY A 22 21.85 12.17 -2.98
CA GLY A 22 22.11 12.36 -1.57
C GLY A 22 23.26 11.51 -1.04
N ALA A 23 23.56 11.71 0.23
CA ALA A 23 24.52 10.93 1.01
C ALA A 23 23.85 10.57 2.34
N ALA A 24 24.27 9.46 2.96
CA ALA A 24 23.68 9.04 4.23
C ALA A 24 23.76 10.16 5.28
N PRO A 25 22.70 10.40 6.07
CA PRO A 25 21.43 9.66 6.15
C PRO A 25 20.29 10.24 5.27
N ASN A 26 20.60 11.02 4.24
CA ASN A 26 19.65 11.75 3.40
C ASN A 26 19.69 11.31 1.92
N ARG A 27 19.81 10.00 1.67
CA ARG A 27 19.70 9.44 0.32
C ARG A 27 18.25 9.49 -0.18
N TRP A 28 18.10 9.54 -1.48
CA TRP A 28 16.80 9.49 -2.14
C TRP A 28 16.86 8.78 -3.49
N PHE A 29 15.71 8.26 -3.89
CA PHE A 29 15.46 7.70 -5.21
C PHE A 29 14.17 8.33 -5.75
N VAL A 30 14.20 8.85 -6.98
CA VAL A 30 13.02 9.37 -7.66
C VAL A 30 12.78 8.60 -8.94
N MET A 31 11.51 8.37 -9.24
CA MET A 31 11.04 7.87 -10.52
C MET A 31 9.96 8.81 -11.04
N GLU A 32 10.13 9.28 -12.26
CA GLU A 32 9.25 10.25 -12.93
C GLU A 32 8.65 9.61 -14.18
N TRP A 33 7.35 9.85 -14.36
CA TRP A 33 6.60 9.55 -15.57
C TRP A 33 6.21 10.87 -16.21
N ASN A 34 6.72 11.12 -17.42
CA ASN A 34 6.43 12.34 -18.15
C ASN A 34 5.34 12.12 -19.18
N ARG A 35 4.28 12.93 -19.12
CA ARG A 35 3.19 12.95 -20.09
C ARG A 35 2.62 11.55 -20.38
N GLN A 36 2.36 10.80 -19.32
CA GLN A 36 1.60 9.56 -19.38
C GLN A 36 0.21 9.85 -19.94
N ARG A 37 -0.20 9.09 -20.95
CA ARG A 37 -1.49 9.28 -21.63
C ARG A 37 -2.53 8.25 -21.19
N SER A 38 -3.75 8.72 -20.96
CA SER A 38 -4.96 7.90 -20.87
C SER A 38 -5.94 8.37 -21.93
N ASP A 39 -6.45 7.48 -22.77
CA ASP A 39 -7.40 7.82 -23.84
C ASP A 39 -8.69 7.00 -23.78
N CYS A 40 -9.03 6.44 -22.61
CA CYS A 40 -10.19 5.56 -22.47
C CYS A 40 -11.42 6.14 -23.14
N CYS A 41 -11.94 5.33 -24.05
CA CYS A 41 -13.36 5.31 -24.35
C CYS A 41 -13.85 6.54 -25.13
N SER A 42 -12.94 7.30 -25.73
CA SER A 42 -13.28 8.36 -26.68
C SER A 42 -12.59 8.15 -28.04
N ALA A 43 -13.29 8.44 -29.12
CA ALA A 43 -12.70 8.58 -30.45
C ALA A 43 -12.01 9.95 -30.63
N ASP A 44 -11.84 10.71 -29.54
CA ASP A 44 -11.26 12.04 -29.53
C ASP A 44 -9.73 11.94 -29.69
N PRO A 45 -9.09 12.71 -30.58
CA PRO A 45 -7.63 12.76 -30.67
C PRO A 45 -6.94 13.32 -29.42
N ILE A 46 -7.66 13.93 -28.47
CA ILE A 46 -7.09 14.51 -27.25
C ILE A 46 -7.14 13.50 -26.09
N ALA A 47 -5.99 12.89 -25.82
CA ALA A 47 -5.79 12.05 -24.64
C ALA A 47 -5.53 12.90 -23.39
N ASP A 48 -6.01 12.41 -22.23
CA ASP A 48 -5.62 12.93 -20.92
C ASP A 48 -4.11 12.79 -20.74
N GLU A 49 -3.47 13.73 -20.05
CA GLU A 49 -2.02 13.77 -19.88
C GLU A 49 -1.60 14.01 -18.43
N PHE A 50 -0.76 13.12 -17.92
CA PHE A 50 -0.33 13.09 -16.53
C PHE A 50 1.20 13.10 -16.42
N THR A 51 1.76 14.05 -15.67
CA THR A 51 3.19 14.14 -15.34
C THR A 51 3.32 14.13 -13.83
N PHE A 52 3.96 13.09 -13.31
CA PHE A 52 4.06 12.85 -11.88
C PHE A 52 5.32 12.06 -11.54
N GLN A 53 5.69 12.09 -10.27
CA GLN A 53 6.82 11.32 -9.76
C GLN A 53 6.57 10.75 -8.37
N ALA A 54 7.26 9.66 -8.08
CA ALA A 54 7.41 9.11 -6.74
C ALA A 54 8.85 9.31 -6.26
N VAL A 55 9.02 9.81 -5.05
CA VAL A 55 10.32 9.96 -4.37
C VAL A 55 10.32 9.07 -3.13
N LEU A 56 11.33 8.20 -3.02
CA LEU A 56 11.61 7.40 -1.83
C LEU A 56 12.75 8.06 -1.07
N LEU A 57 12.50 8.40 0.18
CA LEU A 57 13.49 9.03 1.07
C LEU A 57 14.10 7.96 1.99
N GLU A 58 15.38 8.12 2.35
CA GLU A 58 16.12 7.17 3.19
C GLU A 58 15.47 6.94 4.56
N ASN A 59 14.77 7.95 5.10
CA ASN A 59 14.03 7.84 6.36
C ASN A 59 12.75 7.00 6.23
N GLY A 60 12.43 6.49 5.04
CA GLY A 60 11.26 5.67 4.76
C GLY A 60 10.01 6.44 4.37
N ASP A 61 10.08 7.77 4.30
CA ASP A 61 9.00 8.59 3.77
C ASP A 61 8.91 8.44 2.25
N ILE A 62 7.70 8.65 1.72
CA ILE A 62 7.41 8.62 0.29
C ILE A 62 6.77 9.95 -0.09
N LEU A 63 7.23 10.56 -1.18
CA LEU A 63 6.58 11.72 -1.79
C LEU A 63 5.93 11.32 -3.10
N PHE A 64 4.68 11.72 -3.29
CA PHE A 64 4.07 11.81 -4.62
C PHE A 64 4.00 13.29 -5.00
N GLN A 65 4.52 13.63 -6.17
CA GLN A 65 4.50 14.99 -6.67
C GLN A 65 3.89 14.97 -8.06
N TYR A 66 2.88 15.81 -8.25
CA TYR A 66 2.11 15.92 -9.46
C TYR A 66 2.38 17.28 -10.08
N GLN A 67 2.80 17.30 -11.33
CA GLN A 67 3.03 18.53 -12.07
C GLN A 67 1.79 18.85 -12.90
N ASP A 68 1.60 18.14 -14.01
CA ASP A 68 0.46 18.26 -14.91
C ASP A 68 -0.48 17.07 -14.71
N MET A 69 -1.72 17.27 -14.27
CA MET A 69 -2.76 16.23 -14.13
C MET A 69 -4.00 16.62 -14.93
N ARG A 70 -3.90 16.55 -16.26
CA ARG A 70 -4.87 17.16 -17.17
C ARG A 70 -5.83 16.13 -17.73
N ILE A 71 -7.11 16.37 -17.51
CA ILE A 71 -8.22 15.58 -18.05
C ILE A 71 -8.89 16.42 -19.13
N TYR A 72 -8.90 15.93 -20.36
CA TYR A 72 -9.44 16.58 -21.54
C TYR A 72 -10.65 15.84 -22.11
N GLY A 73 -10.66 14.51 -22.03
CA GLY A 73 -11.68 13.64 -22.62
C GLY A 73 -12.71 13.11 -21.63
N THR A 74 -13.24 11.92 -21.90
CA THR A 74 -14.05 11.17 -20.94
C THR A 74 -13.16 10.66 -19.81
N TYR A 75 -13.37 11.22 -18.62
CA TYR A 75 -12.71 10.83 -17.37
C TYR A 75 -12.69 9.31 -17.17
N SER A 76 -11.49 8.71 -17.13
CA SER A 76 -11.30 7.34 -16.64
C SER A 76 -11.03 7.34 -15.14
N CYS A 77 -11.53 6.31 -14.45
CA CYS A 77 -11.34 6.18 -13.01
C CYS A 77 -9.85 6.06 -12.69
N GLN A 78 -9.41 6.93 -11.79
CA GLN A 78 -8.03 6.98 -11.34
C GLN A 78 -7.93 6.86 -9.82
N MET A 79 -6.74 6.49 -9.35
CA MET A 79 -6.41 6.35 -7.94
C MET A 79 -4.91 6.52 -7.70
N SER A 80 -4.52 6.83 -6.48
CA SER A 80 -3.14 6.83 -6.01
C SER A 80 -3.06 6.20 -4.63
N GLY A 81 -1.97 5.51 -4.32
CA GLY A 81 -1.86 4.79 -3.06
C GLY A 81 -0.58 3.99 -2.89
N ILE A 82 -0.46 3.40 -1.71
CA ILE A 82 0.56 2.41 -1.39
C ILE A 82 -0.11 1.16 -0.83
N GLU A 83 0.57 0.04 -0.96
CA GLU A 83 0.12 -1.25 -0.44
C GLU A 83 1.32 -1.99 0.15
N ASP A 84 1.09 -2.74 1.20
CA ASP A 84 2.14 -3.54 1.82
C ASP A 84 2.63 -4.67 0.89
N SER A 85 3.67 -5.37 1.32
CA SER A 85 4.29 -6.45 0.54
C SER A 85 3.40 -7.69 0.39
N THR A 86 2.28 -7.77 1.13
CA THR A 86 1.37 -8.91 1.11
C THR A 86 0.11 -8.66 0.29
N GLY A 87 -0.15 -7.41 -0.11
CA GLY A 87 -1.36 -7.06 -0.85
C GLY A 87 -2.64 -7.02 0.00
N ILE A 88 -2.50 -6.94 1.33
CA ILE A 88 -3.63 -7.05 2.28
C ILE A 88 -3.96 -5.71 2.92
N ASN A 89 -2.93 -4.88 3.16
CA ASN A 89 -3.10 -3.56 3.75
C ASN A 89 -2.65 -2.48 2.78
N GLY A 90 -3.56 -1.57 2.45
CA GLY A 90 -3.34 -0.45 1.54
C GLY A 90 -3.73 0.87 2.18
N LEU A 91 -3.04 1.93 1.75
CA LEU A 91 -3.39 3.31 2.04
C LEU A 91 -3.71 4.01 0.72
N SER A 92 -4.98 4.31 0.50
CA SER A 92 -5.43 5.15 -0.59
C SER A 92 -5.11 6.61 -0.27
N ILE A 93 -4.46 7.30 -1.21
CA ILE A 93 -4.17 8.73 -1.12
C ILE A 93 -5.29 9.53 -1.79
N THR A 94 -5.74 9.06 -2.95
CA THR A 94 -6.99 9.53 -3.56
C THR A 94 -8.02 8.42 -3.56
N ASN A 95 -9.29 8.79 -3.38
CA ASN A 95 -10.39 7.84 -3.51
C ASN A 95 -10.49 7.34 -4.95
N PHE A 96 -10.95 6.10 -5.12
CA PHE A 96 -11.19 5.53 -6.44
C PHE A 96 -12.18 6.39 -7.24
N CYS A 97 -11.86 6.68 -8.50
CA CYS A 97 -12.61 7.59 -9.38
C CYS A 97 -12.68 9.05 -8.88
N PHE A 98 -11.70 9.50 -8.10
CA PHE A 98 -11.50 10.93 -7.83
C PHE A 98 -10.26 11.46 -8.54
N PRO A 99 -10.35 12.62 -9.20
CA PRO A 99 -9.19 13.23 -9.83
C PRO A 99 -8.12 13.60 -8.79
N VAL A 100 -6.86 13.42 -9.15
CA VAL A 100 -5.69 13.93 -8.44
C VAL A 100 -5.50 15.35 -8.94
N ALA A 101 -5.34 16.30 -8.02
CA ALA A 101 -5.23 17.70 -8.41
C ALA A 101 -3.89 17.99 -9.10
N ASP A 102 -3.96 18.91 -10.07
CA ASP A 102 -2.81 19.50 -10.73
C ASP A 102 -1.92 20.25 -9.71
N HIS A 103 -0.60 20.25 -9.89
CA HIS A 103 0.37 20.91 -9.00
C HIS A 103 0.29 20.50 -7.51
N GLN A 104 -0.24 19.31 -7.20
CA GLN A 104 -0.35 18.80 -5.84
C GLN A 104 0.93 18.05 -5.41
N ALA A 105 1.24 18.09 -4.11
CA ALA A 105 2.26 17.23 -3.51
C ALA A 105 1.71 16.55 -2.26
N ILE A 106 2.02 15.27 -2.11
CA ILE A 106 1.64 14.44 -0.96
C ILE A 106 2.90 13.87 -0.33
N ARG A 107 2.98 13.92 0.99
CA ARG A 107 4.01 13.24 1.77
C ARG A 107 3.36 12.16 2.62
N ILE A 108 3.75 10.92 2.38
CA ILE A 108 3.39 9.77 3.20
C ILE A 108 4.54 9.58 4.19
N THR A 109 4.25 9.77 5.47
CA THR A 109 5.25 9.61 6.52
C THR A 109 5.26 8.20 7.04
N ARG A 110 6.45 7.63 7.23
CA ARG A 110 6.59 6.34 7.90
C ARG A 110 6.25 6.51 9.38
N PRO A 111 5.25 5.79 9.93
CA PRO A 111 4.97 5.86 11.36
C PRO A 111 6.13 5.26 12.15
N ARG A 112 6.52 5.94 13.24
CA ARG A 112 7.55 5.45 14.18
C ARG A 112 6.88 4.86 15.43
N GLN A 113 6.08 3.82 15.23
CA GLN A 113 5.34 3.14 16.30
C GLN A 113 5.47 1.62 16.14
N PRO A 114 5.30 0.83 17.22
CA PRO A 114 5.16 -0.62 17.11
C PRO A 114 4.06 -0.98 16.12
N CYS A 115 4.29 -2.02 15.32
CA CYS A 115 3.36 -2.42 14.28
C CYS A 115 3.25 -3.93 14.25
N VAL A 116 2.03 -4.43 14.42
CA VAL A 116 1.72 -5.86 14.49
C VAL A 116 0.81 -6.25 13.33
N ARG A 117 1.03 -7.44 12.78
CA ARG A 117 0.11 -8.09 11.85
C ARG A 117 -0.40 -9.39 12.45
N ILE A 118 -1.72 -9.56 12.40
CA ILE A 118 -2.42 -10.81 12.70
C ILE A 118 -3.17 -11.20 11.43
N PHE A 119 -2.78 -12.31 10.79
CA PHE A 119 -3.41 -12.74 9.53
C PHE A 119 -3.33 -14.27 9.31
N PRO A 120 -4.41 -14.90 8.78
CA PRO A 120 -5.73 -14.32 8.53
C PRO A 120 -6.48 -13.94 9.81
N ARG A 121 -7.40 -12.97 9.70
CA ARG A 121 -8.17 -12.45 10.84
C ARG A 121 -9.39 -13.30 11.18
N HIS A 122 -9.75 -14.20 10.28
CA HIS A 122 -10.90 -15.08 10.38
C HIS A 122 -10.47 -16.47 9.97
N TYR A 123 -10.94 -17.46 10.73
CA TYR A 123 -10.74 -18.87 10.47
C TYR A 123 -12.07 -19.59 10.63
N GLY A 124 -12.25 -20.65 9.85
CA GLY A 124 -13.41 -21.52 9.95
C GLY A 124 -13.04 -22.93 9.52
N ALA A 125 -13.58 -23.90 10.24
CA ALA A 125 -13.48 -25.31 9.91
C ALA A 125 -14.77 -26.02 10.38
N PHE A 126 -15.18 -27.07 9.67
CA PHE A 126 -16.22 -27.96 10.16
C PHE A 126 -15.64 -28.82 11.27
N ILE A 127 -16.33 -28.86 12.42
CA ILE A 127 -15.95 -29.68 13.58
C ILE A 127 -17.09 -30.63 13.93
N ARG A 128 -16.75 -31.82 14.44
CA ARG A 128 -17.72 -32.80 14.92
C ARG A 128 -17.99 -32.63 16.43
N PRO A 129 -19.13 -33.11 16.94
CA PRO A 129 -19.37 -33.12 18.38
C PRO A 129 -18.25 -33.87 19.13
N GLY A 130 -17.62 -33.20 20.10
CA GLY A 130 -16.53 -33.74 20.92
C GLY A 130 -15.13 -33.60 20.31
N GLU A 131 -15.00 -33.03 19.11
CA GLU A 131 -13.70 -32.78 18.47
C GLU A 131 -13.00 -31.54 19.07
N VAL A 132 -11.69 -31.65 19.29
CA VAL A 132 -10.83 -30.50 19.62
C VAL A 132 -10.26 -29.94 18.31
N SER A 133 -10.53 -28.67 18.04
CA SER A 133 -9.98 -27.96 16.89
C SER A 133 -8.74 -27.17 17.30
N GLN A 134 -7.66 -27.33 16.54
CA GLN A 134 -6.44 -26.55 16.69
C GLN A 134 -6.26 -25.65 15.48
N THR A 135 -5.88 -24.40 15.73
CA THR A 135 -5.60 -23.44 14.67
C THR A 135 -4.39 -22.59 15.04
N GLU A 136 -3.55 -22.32 14.05
CA GLU A 136 -2.41 -21.43 14.20
C GLU A 136 -2.79 -20.05 13.67
N ILE A 137 -2.62 -19.03 14.52
CA ILE A 137 -2.82 -17.63 14.15
C ILE A 137 -1.45 -16.95 14.14
N PRO A 138 -0.87 -16.68 12.96
CA PRO A 138 0.39 -15.96 12.87
C PRO A 138 0.26 -14.53 13.42
N ILE A 139 1.08 -14.23 14.43
CA ILE A 139 1.27 -12.88 14.96
C ILE A 139 2.70 -12.47 14.60
N ARG A 140 2.83 -11.37 13.86
CA ARG A 140 4.13 -10.91 13.36
C ARG A 140 4.37 -9.46 13.74
N ASN A 141 5.53 -9.21 14.34
CA ASN A 141 6.09 -7.87 14.40
C ASN A 141 6.50 -7.45 12.98
N ILE A 142 5.86 -6.39 12.49
CA ILE A 142 6.15 -5.77 11.19
C ILE A 142 6.70 -4.35 11.36
N GLY A 143 7.01 -3.95 12.60
CA GLY A 143 7.75 -2.75 12.93
C GLY A 143 9.27 -2.97 12.87
N GLU A 144 10.00 -1.88 13.10
CA GLU A 144 11.47 -1.85 13.04
C GLU A 144 12.09 -1.33 14.35
N LEU A 145 11.30 -1.26 15.43
CA LEU A 145 11.73 -0.71 16.73
C LEU A 145 12.41 -1.76 17.65
N GLY A 146 12.65 -2.97 17.14
CA GLY A 146 13.18 -4.09 17.91
C GLY A 146 12.10 -5.14 18.19
N THR A 147 12.34 -5.99 19.18
CA THR A 147 11.40 -7.03 19.61
C THR A 147 10.18 -6.43 20.30
N ASP A 148 9.00 -6.94 19.97
CA ASP A 148 7.75 -6.59 20.63
C ASP A 148 7.34 -7.70 21.61
N THR A 149 6.57 -7.32 22.63
CA THR A 149 5.84 -8.23 23.51
C THR A 149 4.35 -8.00 23.30
N TYR A 150 3.57 -9.08 23.16
CA TYR A 150 2.13 -9.02 22.92
C TYR A 150 1.38 -9.68 24.07
N ASP A 151 0.45 -8.93 24.68
CA ASP A 151 -0.52 -9.49 25.61
C ASP A 151 -1.74 -10.00 24.83
N LEU A 152 -2.07 -11.27 25.00
CA LEU A 152 -3.18 -11.91 24.32
C LEU A 152 -4.34 -12.14 25.28
N VAL A 153 -5.54 -11.74 24.88
CA VAL A 153 -6.78 -11.96 25.64
C VAL A 153 -7.74 -12.77 24.79
N LEU A 154 -8.24 -13.87 25.35
CA LEU A 154 -9.22 -14.71 24.71
C LEU A 154 -10.63 -14.35 25.20
N ASN A 155 -11.54 -14.08 24.27
CA ASN A 155 -12.96 -13.87 24.57
C ASN A 155 -13.78 -14.94 23.85
N THR A 156 -14.24 -15.95 24.59
CA THR A 156 -14.94 -17.11 24.03
C THR A 156 -15.90 -17.71 25.05
N SER A 157 -16.98 -18.33 24.56
CA SER A 157 -17.86 -19.18 25.36
C SER A 157 -17.43 -20.65 25.39
N TRP A 158 -16.38 -21.01 24.64
CA TRP A 158 -15.85 -22.36 24.54
C TRP A 158 -14.70 -22.56 25.52
N THR A 159 -14.44 -23.80 25.94
CA THR A 159 -13.18 -24.12 26.63
C THR A 159 -12.04 -24.04 25.64
N ALA A 160 -11.08 -23.16 25.87
CA ALA A 160 -9.98 -22.91 24.96
C ALA A 160 -8.71 -22.46 25.71
N GLY A 161 -7.55 -22.70 25.11
CA GLY A 161 -6.24 -22.28 25.60
C GLY A 161 -5.45 -21.62 24.47
N LEU A 162 -4.56 -20.70 24.84
CA LEU A 162 -3.54 -20.14 23.95
C LEU A 162 -2.24 -20.88 24.23
N PHE A 163 -1.48 -21.13 23.18
CA PHE A 163 -0.17 -21.78 23.24
C PHE A 163 0.77 -21.09 22.25
N GLN A 164 2.07 -21.20 22.48
CA GLN A 164 3.11 -20.83 21.53
C GLN A 164 3.08 -21.75 20.31
N ALA A 165 3.94 -21.46 19.33
CA ALA A 165 4.02 -22.20 18.07
C ALA A 165 4.38 -23.69 18.23
N ASP A 166 4.83 -24.12 19.40
CA ASP A 166 5.06 -25.54 19.71
C ASP A 166 3.77 -26.31 20.04
N GLY A 167 2.65 -25.61 20.25
CA GLY A 167 1.36 -26.18 20.63
C GLY A 167 1.30 -26.76 22.05
N VAL A 168 2.32 -26.51 22.89
CA VAL A 168 2.45 -27.10 24.23
C VAL A 168 2.70 -26.04 25.30
N THR A 169 3.50 -25.02 25.01
CA THR A 169 3.82 -23.95 25.95
C THR A 169 2.68 -22.94 25.99
N PRO A 170 2.05 -22.65 27.15
CA PRO A 170 1.00 -21.63 27.26
C PRO A 170 1.48 -20.21 26.90
#